data_AF-A0A0E2ZBB1-F1
#
_entry.id   AF-A0A0E2ZBB1-F1
#
_cell.length_a   1.000
_cell.length_b   1.000
_cell.length_c   1.000
_cell.angle_alpha   90.00
_cell.angle_beta   90.00
_cell.angle_gamma   90.00
#
_symmetry.space_group_name_H-M   'P 1'
#
loop_
_entity.id
_entity.type
_entity.pdbx_description
1 polymer ?
#
loop_
_entity_poly.entity_id
_entity_poly.type
_entity_poly.pdbx_seq_one_letter_code
_entity_poly.pdbx_strand_id
1 'polypeptide(L)' 'MYWCGKCNTDMNYIGDGRYECPSCHATAGVIPEDGWNDDDDETLSVYDAALIWASNGKDEDYMFGYTEEELENAL' A
#
# COMPACT_ATOMS: atom_id res chain seq x y z
N MET A 1 -16.05 19.37 0.30
CA MET A 1 -15.09 20.46 0.54
C MET A 1 -13.80 19.80 1.00
N TYR A 2 -12.68 20.10 0.34
CA TYR A 2 -11.37 19.55 0.71
C TYR A 2 -10.56 20.65 1.40
N TRP A 3 -9.85 20.30 2.46
CA TRP A 3 -9.15 21.25 3.33
C TRP A 3 -7.64 21.05 3.28
N CYS A 4 -6.88 22.12 3.08
CA CYS A 4 -5.42 22.07 3.12
C CYS A 4 -4.92 22.22 4.56
N GLY A 5 -4.41 21.15 5.17
CA GLY A 5 -3.86 21.19 6.54
C GLY A 5 -2.60 22.06 6.72
N LYS A 6 -1.87 22.36 5.64
CA LYS A 6 -0.67 23.22 5.68
C LYS A 6 -0.98 24.70 5.65
N CYS A 7 -1.95 25.11 4.82
CA CYS A 7 -2.34 26.51 4.65
C CYS A 7 -3.62 26.88 5.41
N ASN A 8 -4.23 25.91 6.08
CA ASN A 8 -5.46 26.08 6.87
C ASN A 8 -6.55 26.82 6.06
N THR A 9 -6.70 26.43 4.80
CA THR A 9 -7.52 27.09 3.78
C THR A 9 -8.25 26.04 2.94
N ASP A 10 -9.44 26.38 2.45
CA ASP A 10 -10.22 25.56 1.53
C ASP A 10 -9.51 25.35 0.18
N MET A 11 -9.60 24.13 -0.33
CA MET A 11 -9.06 23.75 -1.63
C MET A 11 -10.10 23.95 -2.74
N ASN A 12 -9.64 24.38 -3.91
CA ASN A 12 -10.46 24.59 -5.10
C ASN A 12 -10.56 23.30 -5.91
N TYR A 13 -11.76 22.97 -6.40
CA TYR A 13 -11.94 21.84 -7.31
C TYR A 13 -11.40 22.19 -8.71
N ILE A 14 -10.54 21.34 -9.25
CA ILE A 14 -9.89 21.56 -10.56
C ILE A 14 -10.34 20.56 -11.64
N GLY A 15 -11.16 19.57 -11.30
CA GLY A 15 -11.63 18.52 -12.23
C GLY A 15 -11.21 17.12 -11.80
N ASP A 16 -11.85 16.08 -12.35
CA ASP A 16 -11.47 14.66 -12.18
C ASP A 16 -11.29 14.18 -10.72
N GLY A 17 -12.11 14.69 -9.79
CA GLY A 17 -11.98 14.34 -8.37
C GLY A 17 -10.73 14.93 -7.70
N ARG A 18 -10.06 15.90 -8.35
CA ARG A 18 -8.87 16.59 -7.85
C ARG A 18 -9.19 18.00 -7.37
N TYR A 19 -8.41 18.42 -6.38
CA TYR A 19 -8.49 19.68 -5.68
C TYR A 19 -7.10 20.30 -5.57
N GLU A 20 -7.00 21.62 -5.68
CA GLU A 20 -5.75 22.38 -5.55
C GLU A 20 -5.89 23.44 -4.45
N CYS A 21 -4.89 23.55 -3.59
CA CYS A 21 -4.81 24.65 -2.63
C CYS A 21 -4.39 25.95 -3.34
N PRO A 22 -5.17 27.04 -3.27
CA PRO A 22 -4.82 28.31 -3.93
C PRO A 22 -3.55 28.98 -3.39
N SER A 23 -3.12 28.63 -2.18
CA SER A 23 -1.99 29.29 -1.50
C SER A 23 -0.66 28.57 -1.71
N CYS A 24 -0.66 27.23 -1.74
CA CYS A 24 0.56 26.43 -1.87
C CYS A 24 0.57 25.50 -3.09
N HIS A 25 -0.47 25.52 -3.91
CA HIS A 25 -0.64 24.65 -5.09
C HIS A 25 -0.55 23.14 -4.80
N ALA A 26 -0.69 22.75 -3.53
CA ALA A 26 -0.78 21.34 -3.16
C ALA A 26 -2.06 20.75 -3.75
N THR A 27 -1.92 19.65 -4.49
CA THR A 27 -3.05 18.92 -5.07
C THR A 27 -3.45 17.74 -4.18
N ALA A 28 -4.75 17.58 -3.94
CA ALA A 28 -5.34 16.42 -3.26
C ALA A 28 -6.46 15.86 -4.14
N GLY A 29 -6.68 14.55 -4.14
CA GLY A 29 -7.72 13.95 -4.98
C GLY A 29 -7.51 12.47 -5.18
N VAL A 30 -8.35 11.89 -6.05
CA VAL A 30 -8.23 10.50 -6.46
C VAL A 30 -6.87 10.34 -7.14
N ILE A 31 -5.96 9.68 -6.42
CA ILE A 31 -4.77 9.08 -7.03
C ILE A 31 -5.32 8.21 -8.16
N PRO A 32 -4.85 8.36 -9.42
CA PRO A 32 -5.26 7.50 -10.52
C PRO A 32 -5.23 6.03 -10.08
N GLU A 33 -6.06 5.18 -10.63
CA GLU A 33 -5.97 3.73 -10.43
C GLU A 33 -4.60 3.15 -10.85
N ASP A 34 -3.78 3.94 -11.57
CA ASP A 34 -2.38 3.73 -11.92
C ASP A 34 -1.37 4.51 -11.04
N GLY A 35 -1.85 5.20 -10.01
CA GLY A 35 -1.05 5.81 -8.96
C GLY A 35 -0.94 4.85 -7.78
N TRP A 36 0.11 4.05 -7.81
CA TRP A 36 0.71 3.31 -6.73
C TRP A 36 0.59 4.03 -5.37
N ASN A 37 -0.49 3.76 -4.63
CA ASN A 37 -0.40 3.65 -3.18
C ASN A 37 -0.17 2.17 -2.89
N ASP A 38 1.04 1.74 -3.19
CA ASP A 38 1.58 0.39 -2.99
C ASP A 38 1.93 0.17 -1.51
N ASP A 39 1.02 0.56 -0.62
CA ASP A 39 1.15 0.37 0.84
C ASP A 39 -0.06 -0.41 1.41
N ASP A 40 -0.91 -0.96 0.54
CA ASP A 40 -1.83 -2.07 0.84
C ASP A 40 -1.50 -3.25 -0.09
N ASP A 41 -0.21 -3.49 -0.30
CA ASP A 41 0.26 -4.77 -0.79
C ASP A 41 -0.15 -5.80 0.29
N GLU A 42 -1.11 -6.68 -0.01
CA GLU A 42 -1.42 -7.87 0.80
C GLU A 42 -0.21 -8.85 0.78
N THR A 43 1.00 -8.34 0.97
CA THR A 43 2.24 -9.10 1.07
C THR A 43 2.27 -9.78 2.42
N LEU A 44 2.10 -11.09 2.40
CA LEU A 44 2.30 -11.93 3.56
C LEU A 44 3.76 -11.80 4.00
N SER A 45 4.01 -11.45 5.26
CA SER A 45 5.38 -11.37 5.77
C SER A 45 6.05 -12.75 5.69
N VAL A 46 7.39 -12.80 5.55
CA VAL A 46 8.13 -14.07 5.51
C VAL A 46 7.85 -14.96 6.73
N TYR A 47 7.58 -14.35 7.89
CA TYR A 47 7.24 -15.07 9.12
C TYR A 47 5.85 -15.69 9.04
N ASP A 48 4.85 -14.95 8.55
CA ASP A 48 3.50 -15.48 8.36
C ASP A 48 3.47 -16.53 7.25
N ALA A 49 4.24 -16.32 6.17
CA ALA A 49 4.47 -17.29 5.11
C ALA A 49 5.09 -18.57 5.64
N ALA A 50 6.14 -18.48 6.46
CA ALA A 50 6.82 -19.61 7.05
C ALA A 50 5.90 -20.44 7.97
N LEU A 51 5.09 -19.78 8.79
CA LEU A 51 4.12 -20.45 9.66
C LEU A 51 3.02 -21.19 8.89
N ILE A 52 2.50 -20.59 7.82
CA ILE A 52 1.52 -21.24 6.95
C ILE A 52 2.16 -22.41 6.20
N TRP A 53 3.35 -22.21 5.65
CA TRP A 53 4.14 -23.24 4.96
C TRP A 53 4.43 -24.44 5.87
N ALA A 54 4.92 -24.21 7.08
CA ALA A 54 5.18 -25.26 8.07
C ALA A 54 3.90 -25.99 8.51
N SER A 55 2.78 -25.27 8.63
CA SER A 55 1.48 -25.86 8.98
C SER A 55 0.89 -26.73 7.87
N ASN A 56 1.26 -26.46 6.61
CA ASN A 56 0.85 -27.26 5.44
C ASN A 56 1.86 -28.37 5.09
N GLY A 57 2.83 -28.64 5.97
CA GLY A 57 3.78 -29.74 5.77
C GLY A 57 4.94 -29.38 4.84
N LYS A 58 5.31 -28.10 4.78
CA LYS A 58 6.40 -27.57 3.95
C LYS A 58 6.17 -27.77 2.44
N ASP A 59 4.94 -27.54 2.01
CA ASP A 59 4.53 -27.69 0.62
C ASP A 59 4.98 -26.50 -0.26
N GLU A 60 5.50 -26.78 -1.45
CA GLU A 60 6.01 -25.78 -2.39
C GLU A 60 4.95 -24.78 -2.87
N ASP A 61 3.68 -25.19 -2.90
CA ASP A 61 2.55 -24.34 -3.29
C ASP A 61 2.25 -23.25 -2.24
N TYR A 62 2.78 -23.40 -1.02
CA TYR A 62 2.58 -22.49 0.10
C TYR A 62 3.84 -21.69 0.44
N MET A 63 4.75 -21.55 -0.51
CA MET A 63 5.96 -20.73 -0.32
C MET A 63 5.71 -19.22 -0.48
N PHE A 64 4.53 -18.83 -0.98
CA PHE A 64 4.10 -17.42 -1.14
C PHE A 64 5.13 -16.51 -1.84
N GLY A 65 5.95 -17.09 -2.72
CA GLY A 65 7.01 -16.36 -3.44
C GLY A 65 8.38 -16.29 -2.74
N TYR A 66 8.50 -16.86 -1.53
CA TYR A 66 9.77 -17.02 -0.80
C TYR A 66 10.44 -18.34 -1.14
N THR A 67 11.74 -18.45 -0.87
CA THR A 67 12.49 -19.71 -0.99
C THR A 67 12.33 -20.58 0.25
N GLU A 68 12.54 -21.90 0.11
CA GLU A 68 12.51 -22.84 1.24
C GLU A 68 13.49 -22.41 2.34
N GLU A 69 14.70 -21.96 1.97
CA GLU A 69 15.71 -21.46 2.90
C GLU A 69 15.24 -20.20 3.66
N GLU A 70 14.53 -19.27 3.02
CA GLU A 70 13.98 -18.08 3.67
C GLU A 70 12.88 -18.44 4.67
N LEU A 71 12.03 -19.40 4.32
CA LEU A 71 10.97 -19.87 5.20
C LEU A 71 11.52 -20.69 6.37
N GLU A 72 12.53 -21.53 6.14
CA GLU A 72 13.21 -22.28 7.22
C GLU A 72 13.97 -21.38 8.19
N ASN A 73 14.60 -20.30 7.70
CA ASN A 73 15.25 -19.31 8.55
C ASN A 73 14.27 -18.45 9.36
N ALA A 74 13.00 -18.39 8.94
CA ALA A 74 11.94 -17.63 9.59
C ALA A 74 11.09 -18.44 10.59
N LEU A 75 11.30 -19.76 10.68
CA LEU A 75 10.73 -20.66 11.70
C LEU A 75 11.56 -20.70 12.99
#